data_AF-A0A9W5J4M2-F1
#
_entry.id   AF-A0A9W5J4M2-F1
#
_cell.length_a   1.000
_cell.length_b   1.000
_cell.length_c   1.000
_cell.angle_alpha   90.00
_cell.angle_beta   90.00
_cell.angle_gamma   90.00
#
_symmetry.space_group_name_H-M   'P 1'
#
loop_
_entity.id
_entity.type
_entity.pdbx_description
1 polymer ?
#
loop_
_entity_poly.entity_id
_entity_poly.type
_entity_poly.pdbx_seq_one_letter_code
_entity_poly.pdbx_strand_id
1 'polypeptide(L)'
;MSALQFPCKIFETQKKMNDKNAKDMKSGDLSEIELRAKFHLVDVSTRVDPYTMTKISPFSQPQSMFHGSRGEGEKLTRWECAEILFDELRHLSILFALHARTTC
;
A
#
# COMPACT_ATOMS: atom_id res chain seq x y z
N MET A 1 29.07 -47.81 22.32
CA MET A 1 29.37 -46.41 21.93
C MET A 1 28.06 -45.76 21.52
N SER A 2 27.59 -44.74 22.24
CA SER A 2 26.36 -44.01 21.89
C SER A 2 26.66 -43.04 20.75
N ALA A 3 25.94 -43.14 19.64
CA ALA A 3 26.09 -42.22 18.51
C ALA A 3 25.46 -40.87 18.87
N LEU A 4 26.17 -39.77 18.61
CA LEU A 4 25.66 -38.42 18.82
C LEU A 4 24.47 -38.19 17.88
N GLN A 5 23.30 -37.92 18.46
CA GLN A 5 22.07 -37.68 17.71
C GLN A 5 22.00 -36.21 17.34
N PHE A 6 22.30 -35.89 16.08
CA PHE A 6 22.22 -34.53 15.57
C PHE A 6 20.76 -34.19 15.20
N PRO A 7 20.37 -32.91 15.28
CA PRO A 7 19.07 -32.45 14.80
C PRO A 7 18.87 -32.86 13.34
N CYS A 8 17.77 -33.56 13.03
CA CYS A 8 17.43 -33.88 11.65
C CYS A 8 16.67 -32.70 11.03
N LYS A 9 17.06 -32.32 9.80
CA LYS A 9 16.40 -31.25 9.06
C LYS A 9 15.16 -31.83 8.38
N ILE A 10 13.98 -31.56 8.95
CA ILE A 10 12.70 -32.10 8.46
C ILE A 10 12.24 -31.35 7.21
N PHE A 11 12.47 -30.04 7.17
CA PHE A 11 12.11 -29.18 6.05
C PHE A 11 13.13 -28.04 5.90
N GLU A 12 13.44 -27.70 4.66
CA GLU A 12 14.22 -26.53 4.29
C GLU A 12 13.56 -25.86 3.09
N THR A 13 13.50 -24.53 3.10
CA THR A 13 13.00 -23.77 1.96
C THR A 13 13.96 -23.96 0.78
N GLN A 14 13.43 -24.31 -0.39
CA GLN A 14 14.24 -24.54 -1.59
C GLN A 14 15.06 -23.30 -2.01
N LYS A 15 14.56 -22.12 -1.68
CA LYS A 15 15.24 -20.84 -1.90
C LYS A 15 15.58 -20.20 -0.56
N LYS A 16 16.69 -19.46 -0.53
CA LYS A 16 17.05 -18.65 0.63
C LYS A 16 16.00 -17.56 0.84
N MET A 17 15.75 -17.21 2.09
CA MET A 17 14.99 -16.01 2.44
C MET A 17 15.64 -14.80 1.73
N ASN A 18 14.83 -14.01 1.02
CA ASN A 18 15.25 -12.87 0.18
C ASN A 18 16.07 -13.21 -1.08
N ASP A 19 16.01 -14.45 -1.60
CA ASP A 19 16.58 -14.75 -2.91
C ASP A 19 15.87 -13.94 -4.00
N LYS A 20 16.57 -12.99 -4.62
CA LYS A 20 16.07 -12.14 -5.72
C LYS A 20 15.65 -12.94 -6.96
N ASN A 21 16.12 -14.18 -7.09
CA ASN A 21 15.73 -15.09 -8.17
C ASN A 21 14.47 -15.90 -7.84
N ALA A 22 13.92 -15.79 -6.62
CA ALA A 22 12.61 -16.33 -6.28
C ALA A 22 11.51 -15.61 -7.08
N LYS A 23 10.52 -16.36 -7.58
CA LYS A 23 9.52 -15.82 -8.53
C LYS A 23 8.68 -14.72 -7.89
N ASP A 24 8.34 -14.94 -6.63
CA ASP A 24 7.67 -14.03 -5.70
C ASP A 24 8.52 -12.80 -5.35
N MET A 25 9.85 -12.91 -5.30
CA MET A 25 10.75 -11.76 -5.08
C MET A 25 11.04 -10.94 -6.35
N LYS A 26 10.62 -11.40 -7.53
CA LYS A 26 10.75 -10.65 -8.80
C LYS A 26 9.70 -9.55 -8.97
N SER A 27 8.63 -9.60 -8.20
CA SER A 27 7.61 -8.55 -8.14
C SER A 27 7.96 -7.63 -6.96
N GLY A 28 9.08 -6.92 -7.10
CA GLY A 28 9.60 -6.00 -6.07
C GLY A 28 8.93 -4.62 -6.11
N ASP A 29 9.62 -3.62 -5.55
CA ASP A 29 9.17 -2.23 -5.56
C ASP A 29 8.85 -1.76 -6.98
N LEU A 30 7.62 -1.29 -7.17
CA LEU A 30 7.15 -0.72 -8.43
C LEU A 30 7.49 0.77 -8.46
N SER A 31 7.98 1.24 -9.61
CA SER A 31 8.17 2.67 -9.81
C SER A 31 6.83 3.41 -9.91
N GLU A 32 6.81 4.71 -9.58
CA GLU A 32 5.62 5.56 -9.78
C GLU A 32 5.06 5.42 -11.20
N ILE A 33 5.93 5.42 -12.20
CA ILE A 33 5.56 5.34 -13.61
C ILE A 33 4.80 4.03 -13.88
N GLU A 34 5.26 2.91 -13.32
CA GLU A 34 4.60 1.62 -13.47
C GLU A 34 3.26 1.57 -12.73
N LEU A 35 3.18 2.11 -11.52
CA LEU A 35 1.94 2.19 -10.75
C LEU A 35 0.87 2.98 -11.54
N ARG A 36 1.25 4.09 -12.16
CA ARG A 36 0.33 4.93 -12.94
C ARG A 36 0.00 4.34 -14.30
N ALA A 37 1.00 3.87 -15.05
CA ALA A 37 0.82 3.44 -16.43
C ALA A 37 0.22 2.03 -16.55
N LYS A 38 0.64 1.09 -15.70
CA LYS A 38 0.21 -0.32 -15.79
C LYS A 38 -0.99 -0.62 -14.90
N PHE A 39 -1.05 -0.02 -13.71
CA PHE A 39 -2.10 -0.29 -12.73
C PHE A 39 -3.14 0.83 -12.62
N HIS A 40 -2.97 1.91 -13.39
CA HIS A 40 -3.89 3.06 -13.40
C HIS A 40 -4.14 3.66 -12.01
N LEU A 41 -3.14 3.56 -11.12
CA LEU A 41 -3.18 4.14 -9.77
C LEU A 41 -2.90 5.64 -9.86
N VAL A 42 -3.83 6.39 -10.46
CA VAL A 42 -3.74 7.85 -10.61
C VAL A 42 -4.51 8.56 -9.50
N ASP A 43 -5.59 7.94 -9.01
CA ASP A 43 -6.43 8.44 -7.92
C ASP A 43 -6.40 7.45 -6.75
N VAL A 44 -5.48 7.66 -5.81
CA VAL A 44 -5.19 6.71 -4.72
C VAL A 44 -5.99 7.04 -3.46
N SER A 45 -6.21 8.32 -3.18
CA SER A 45 -6.82 8.80 -1.94
C SER A 45 -7.63 10.06 -2.21
N THR A 46 -8.71 10.23 -1.47
CA THR A 46 -9.57 11.42 -1.55
C THR A 46 -9.05 12.58 -0.71
N ARG A 47 -8.05 12.33 0.16
CA ARG A 47 -7.56 13.27 1.18
C ARG A 47 -6.16 13.78 0.88
N VAL A 48 -5.32 12.99 0.21
CA VAL A 48 -3.92 13.33 -0.08
C VAL A 48 -3.48 12.73 -1.41
N ASP A 49 -2.67 13.47 -2.17
CA ASP A 49 -2.00 12.94 -3.35
C ASP A 49 -0.58 12.45 -2.97
N PRO A 50 -0.29 11.13 -3.06
CA PRO A 50 1.02 10.58 -2.72
C PRO A 50 2.13 10.93 -3.70
N TYR A 51 1.80 11.34 -4.94
CA TYR A 51 2.79 11.67 -5.97
C TYR A 51 3.27 13.11 -5.82
N THR A 52 2.36 14.02 -5.52
CA THR A 52 2.69 15.45 -5.33
C THR A 52 2.94 15.82 -3.87
N MET A 53 2.64 14.92 -2.93
CA MET A 53 2.76 15.15 -1.49
C MET A 53 1.90 16.34 -1.01
N THR A 54 0.71 16.51 -1.59
CA THR A 54 -0.21 17.61 -1.26
C THR A 54 -1.52 17.11 -0.69
N LYS A 55 -2.08 17.83 0.29
CA LYS A 55 -3.44 17.56 0.75
C LYS A 55 -4.45 17.93 -0.34
N ILE A 56 -5.37 17.01 -0.59
CA ILE A 56 -6.51 17.25 -1.46
C ILE A 56 -7.57 17.96 -0.62
N SER A 57 -7.97 19.15 -1.07
CA SER A 57 -9.06 19.85 -0.41
C SER A 57 -10.39 19.16 -0.77
N PRO A 58 -11.33 18.99 0.17
CA PRO A 58 -12.68 18.55 -0.17
C PRO A 58 -13.34 19.45 -1.24
N PHE A 59 -12.91 20.71 -1.31
CA PHE A 59 -13.42 21.70 -2.26
C PHE A 59 -12.71 21.67 -3.63
N SER A 60 -11.62 20.93 -3.77
CA SER A 60 -10.96 20.70 -5.07
C SER A 60 -11.53 19.51 -5.83
N GLN A 61 -12.52 18.80 -5.27
CA GLN A 61 -13.22 17.73 -6.00
C GLN A 61 -14.01 18.31 -7.18
N PRO A 62 -14.11 17.59 -8.31
CA PRO A 62 -14.82 18.08 -9.50
C PRO A 62 -16.33 18.32 -9.26
N GLN A 63 -16.89 17.73 -8.21
CA GLN A 63 -18.29 17.96 -7.79
C GLN A 63 -18.49 19.25 -6.97
N SER A 64 -17.41 19.93 -6.57
CA SER A 64 -17.45 21.17 -5.81
C SER A 64 -17.63 22.38 -6.72
N MET A 65 -18.54 23.30 -6.35
CA MET A 65 -18.71 24.60 -7.01
C MET A 65 -17.44 25.48 -6.94
N PHE A 66 -16.45 25.10 -6.12
CA PHE A 66 -15.18 25.81 -5.93
C PHE A 66 -14.00 25.10 -6.61
N HIS A 67 -14.25 24.10 -7.46
CA HIS A 67 -13.21 23.40 -8.20
C HIS A 67 -12.31 24.38 -8.98
N GLY A 68 -11.00 24.37 -8.69
CA GLY A 68 -10.00 25.24 -9.32
C GLY A 68 -9.81 26.64 -8.71
N SER A 69 -10.56 27.01 -7.66
CA SER A 69 -10.50 28.36 -7.07
C SER A 69 -9.58 28.51 -5.86
N ARG A 70 -8.98 27.40 -5.37
CA ARG A 70 -7.97 27.41 -4.29
C ARG A 70 -6.63 26.90 -4.83
N GLY A 71 -5.55 27.60 -4.45
CA GLY A 71 -4.18 27.32 -4.88
C GLY A 71 -3.61 25.99 -4.37
N GLU A 72 -2.35 25.72 -4.71
CA GLU A 72 -1.63 24.48 -4.36
C GLU A 72 -1.92 24.05 -2.91
N GLY A 73 -2.35 22.80 -2.74
CA GLY A 73 -2.68 22.22 -1.44
C GLY A 73 -1.49 22.25 -0.48
N GLU A 74 -1.78 22.13 0.82
CA GLU A 74 -0.74 22.08 1.86
C GLU A 74 0.25 20.93 1.56
N LYS A 75 1.54 21.26 1.48
CA LYS A 75 2.62 20.28 1.28
C LYS A 75 2.81 19.48 2.56
N LEU A 76 2.95 18.17 2.41
CA LEU A 76 3.14 17.23 3.51
C LEU A 76 4.50 16.57 3.48
N THR A 77 4.94 16.13 4.65
CA THR A 77 6.05 15.20 4.76
C THR A 77 5.63 13.78 4.37
N ARG A 78 6.60 12.94 4.01
CA ARG A 78 6.37 11.53 3.65
C ARG A 78 5.62 10.75 4.74
N TRP A 79 5.97 11.02 5.99
CA TRP A 79 5.38 10.33 7.14
C TRP A 79 3.93 10.72 7.35
N GLU A 80 3.61 12.02 7.27
CA GLU A 80 2.22 12.50 7.39
C GLU A 80 1.33 11.97 6.27
N CYS A 81 1.83 11.93 5.03
CA CYS A 81 1.10 11.33 3.91
C CYS A 81 0.83 9.84 4.16
N ALA A 82 1.84 9.09 4.61
CA ALA A 82 1.68 7.66 4.89
C ALA A 82 0.68 7.40 6.03
N GLU A 83 0.70 8.23 7.07
CA GLU A 83 -0.22 8.14 8.19
C GLU A 83 -1.67 8.37 7.73
N ILE A 84 -1.91 9.40 6.92
CA ILE A 84 -3.23 9.70 6.34
C ILE A 84 -3.73 8.55 5.46
N LEU A 85 -2.89 8.02 4.57
CA LEU A 85 -3.24 6.91 3.68
C LEU A 85 -3.60 5.65 4.47
N PHE A 86 -2.82 5.33 5.50
CA PHE A 86 -3.07 4.15 6.32
C PHE A 86 -4.35 4.30 7.16
N ASP A 87 -4.62 5.49 7.69
CA ASP A 87 -5.85 5.79 8.40
C ASP A 87 -7.10 5.67 7.51
N GLU A 88 -7.04 6.20 6.28
CA GLU A 88 -8.11 6.07 5.29
C GLU A 88 -8.33 4.60 4.89
N LEU A 89 -7.27 3.86 4.59
CA LEU A 89 -7.36 2.42 4.30
C LEU A 89 -8.02 1.67 5.45
N ARG A 90 -7.58 1.92 6.70
CA ARG A 90 -8.14 1.29 7.90
C ARG A 90 -9.62 1.60 8.04
N HIS A 91 -10.05 2.84 7.80
CA HIS A 91 -11.45 3.23 7.90
C HIS A 91 -12.32 2.55 6.82
N LEU A 92 -11.88 2.57 5.55
CA LEU A 92 -12.62 1.99 4.42
C LEU A 92 -12.68 0.46 4.48
N SER A 93 -11.64 -0.17 5.01
CA SER A 93 -11.57 -1.63 5.13
C SER A 93 -12.59 -2.21 6.12
N ILE A 94 -13.15 -1.41 7.04
CA ILE A 94 -14.13 -1.86 8.03
C ILE A 94 -15.35 -2.51 7.35
N LEU A 95 -15.79 -1.96 6.21
CA LEU A 95 -16.94 -2.48 5.46
C LEU A 95 -16.72 -3.92 4.98
N PHE A 96 -15.48 -4.28 4.66
CA PHE A 96 -15.12 -5.61 4.17
C PHE A 96 -14.76 -6.57 5.30
N ALA A 97 -14.24 -6.07 6.42
CA ALA A 97 -13.88 -6.89 7.57
C ALA A 97 -15.10 -7.55 8.25
N LEU A 98 -16.27 -6.91 8.21
CA LEU A 98 -17.52 -7.46 8.74
C LEU A 98 -18.20 -8.46 7.79
N HIS A 99 -17.88 -8.41 6.50
CA HIS A 99 -18.46 -9.31 5.50
C HIS A 99 -17.99 -10.76 5.66
N ALA A 100 -16.82 -10.99 6.29
CA ALA A 100 -16.31 -12.33 6.59
C ALA A 100 -17.06 -13.06 7.72
N ARG A 101 -18.02 -12.41 8.38
CA ARG A 101 -18.70 -12.95 9.57
C ARG A 101 -20.17 -13.34 9.35
N THR A 102 -20.71 -13.14 8.16
CA THR A 102 -22.16 -13.32 7.87
C THR A 102 -22.47 -14.40 6.83
N THR A 103 -21.48 -15.14 6.36
CA THR A 103 -21.70 -16.38 5.59
C THR A 103 -21.50 -17.60 6.50
N CYS A 104 -22.49 -17.90 7.33
CA CYS A 104 -22.71 -19.20 7.97
C CYS A 104 -24.14 -19.64 7.71
#